data_AF-A0A5C6EVN7-F1
#
_entry.id   AF-A0A5C6EVN7-F1
#
_cell.length_a   1.000
_cell.length_b   1.000
_cell.length_c   1.000
_cell.angle_alpha   90.00
_cell.angle_beta   90.00
_cell.angle_gamma   90.00
#
_symmetry.space_group_name_H-M   'P 1'
#
loop_
_entity.id
_entity.type
_entity.pdbx_description
1 polymer ?
#
loop_
_entity_poly.entity_id
_entity_poly.type
_entity_poly.pdbx_seq_one_letter_code
_entity_poly.pdbx_strand_id
1 'polypeptide(L)'
;MPEMPNANDLIATAMQMPLSERVALANAMLNSIDSAADSEATQEEIDAAWDTEIGRRIDDIDSGRVKTVPSSEVWKRIGGKPSGRT
;
A
#
# COMPACT_ATOMS: atom_id res chain seq x y z
N MET A 1 26.29 10.41 25.51
CA MET A 1 25.65 10.29 24.19
C MET A 1 24.35 11.07 24.30
N PRO A 2 23.98 11.96 23.36
CA PRO A 2 22.67 12.60 23.42
C PRO A 2 21.57 11.53 23.41
N GLU A 3 20.54 11.69 24.24
CA GLU A 3 19.35 10.84 24.16
C GLU A 3 18.75 10.97 22.75
N MET A 4 18.35 9.84 22.16
CA MET A 4 17.65 9.89 20.89
C MET A 4 16.28 10.56 21.10
N PRO A 5 15.86 11.48 20.23
CA PRO A 5 14.55 12.09 20.31
C PRO A 5 13.47 11.02 20.24
N ASN A 6 12.44 11.13 21.08
CA ASN A 6 11.33 10.18 21.07
C ASN A 6 10.47 10.39 19.80
N ALA A 7 9.63 9.41 19.47
CA ALA A 7 8.84 9.43 18.24
C ALA A 7 7.92 10.67 18.14
N ASN A 8 7.36 11.14 19.26
CA ASN A 8 6.48 12.30 19.25
C ASN A 8 7.27 13.59 18.94
N ASP A 9 8.49 13.72 19.45
CA ASP A 9 9.35 14.87 19.17
C ASP A 9 9.78 14.92 17.70
N LEU A 10 10.07 13.77 17.11
CA LEU A 10 10.38 13.63 15.68
C LEU A 10 9.16 13.99 14.81
N ILE A 11 7.98 13.51 15.16
CA ILE A 11 6.73 13.85 14.47
C ILE A 11 6.45 15.35 14.56
N ALA A 12 6.56 15.94 15.75
CA ALA A 12 6.34 17.37 15.96
C ALA A 12 7.32 18.22 15.15
N THR A 13 8.57 17.79 15.03
CA THR A 13 9.59 18.43 14.18
C THR A 13 9.25 18.28 12.70
N ALA A 14 8.90 17.07 12.26
CA ALA A 14 8.54 16.78 10.87
C ALA A 14 7.34 17.63 10.40
N MET A 15 6.36 17.86 11.28
CA MET A 15 5.17 18.66 10.95
C MET A 15 5.49 20.14 10.67
N GLN A 16 6.64 20.66 11.12
CA GLN A 16 7.09 22.03 10.85
C GLN A 16 7.79 22.17 9.48
N MET A 17 8.19 21.05 8.85
CA MET A 17 8.89 21.06 7.57
C MET A 17 7.95 21.40 6.40
N PRO A 18 8.46 21.92 5.27
CA PRO A 18 7.68 22.08 4.03
C PRO A 18 7.05 20.75 3.57
N LEU A 19 5.91 20.83 2.88
CA LEU A 19 5.18 19.64 2.41
C LEU A 19 6.06 18.66 1.62
N SER A 20 6.90 19.17 0.71
CA SER A 20 7.79 18.34 -0.11
C SER A 20 8.78 17.53 0.73
N GLU A 21 9.32 18.14 1.79
CA GLU A 21 10.28 17.47 2.67
C GLU A 21 9.57 16.48 3.60
N ARG A 22 8.35 16.79 4.05
CA ARG A 22 7.52 15.82 4.79
C ARG A 22 7.19 14.58 3.96
N VAL A 23 6.86 14.77 2.68
CA VAL A 23 6.61 13.66 1.74
C VAL A 23 7.89 12.84 1.55
N ALA A 24 9.03 13.49 1.36
CA ALA A 24 10.31 12.80 1.23
C ALA A 24 10.66 11.98 2.48
N LEU A 25 10.48 12.56 3.68
CA LEU A 25 10.71 11.87 4.94
C LEU A 25 9.76 10.68 5.13
N ALA A 26 8.46 10.87 4.86
CA ALA A 26 7.48 9.80 4.95
C ALA A 26 7.83 8.63 4.01
N ASN A 27 8.21 8.93 2.76
CA ASN A 27 8.64 7.91 1.81
C ASN A 27 9.90 7.18 2.27
N ALA A 28 10.89 7.89 2.81
CA ALA A 28 12.10 7.26 3.33
C ALA A 28 11.79 6.32 4.50
N MET A 29 10.90 6.72 5.42
CA MET A 29 10.46 5.88 6.53
C MET A 29 9.66 4.66 6.05
N LEU A 30 8.74 4.84 5.10
CA LEU A 30 7.99 3.74 4.50
C LEU A 30 8.91 2.74 3.80
N ASN A 31 9.85 3.22 2.98
CA ASN A 31 10.85 2.36 2.33
C ASN A 31 11.69 1.58 3.35
N SER A 32 12.04 2.20 4.48
CA SER A 32 12.75 1.51 5.55
C SER A 32 11.93 0.36 6.11
N ILE A 33 10.61 0.53 6.27
CA ILE A 33 9.71 -0.53 6.76
C ILE A 33 9.58 -1.63 5.71
N ASP A 34 9.39 -1.27 4.44
CA ASP A 34 9.28 -2.25 3.35
C ASP A 34 10.56 -3.07 3.20
N SER A 35 11.73 -2.43 3.36
CA SER A 35 13.04 -3.10 3.33
C SER A 35 13.40 -3.85 4.61
N ALA A 36 12.78 -3.50 5.74
CA ALA A 36 13.00 -4.11 7.04
C ALA A 36 11.87 -5.08 7.43
N ALA A 37 10.93 -5.34 6.52
CA ALA A 37 9.96 -6.38 6.72
C ALA A 37 10.74 -7.70 6.84
N ASP A 38 10.80 -8.22 8.06
CA ASP A 38 11.21 -9.59 8.42
C ASP A 38 10.27 -10.64 7.78
N SER A 39 9.80 -10.39 6.56
CA SER A 39 9.04 -11.34 5.78
C SER A 39 10.04 -12.39 5.31
N GLU A 40 9.89 -13.61 5.83
CA GLU A 40 10.64 -14.79 5.36
C GLU A 40 10.47 -15.00 3.84
N ALA A 41 9.41 -14.44 3.26
CA ALA A 41 9.10 -14.55 1.85
C ALA A 41 9.85 -13.51 1.00
N THR A 42 10.50 -13.96 -0.06
CA THR A 42 11.11 -13.08 -1.06
C THR A 42 10.03 -12.38 -1.91
N GLN A 43 10.41 -11.31 -2.62
CA GLN A 43 9.50 -10.64 -3.54
C GLN A 43 8.96 -11.62 -4.60
N GLU A 44 9.78 -12.55 -5.08
CA GLU A 44 9.37 -13.58 -6.04
C GLU A 44 8.31 -14.53 -5.46
N GLU A 45 8.41 -14.89 -4.19
CA GLU A 45 7.41 -15.74 -3.52
C GLU A 45 6.09 -14.99 -3.32
N ILE A 46 6.16 -13.69 -3.00
CA ILE A 46 5.00 -12.81 -2.92
C ILE A 46 4.32 -12.70 -4.29
N ASP A 47 5.10 -12.47 -5.35
CA ASP A 47 4.58 -12.35 -6.72
C ASP A 47 3.91 -13.66 -7.17
N ALA A 48 4.53 -14.81 -6.91
CA ALA A 48 3.95 -16.12 -7.24
C ALA A 48 2.63 -16.40 -6.48
N ALA A 49 2.54 -15.98 -5.22
CA ALA A 49 1.31 -16.08 -4.43
C ALA A 49 0.20 -15.19 -4.99
N TRP A 50 0.54 -13.97 -5.43
CA TRP A 50 -0.40 -13.08 -6.09
C TRP A 50 -0.88 -13.59 -7.44
N ASP A 51 0.00 -14.14 -8.27
CA ASP A 51 -0.37 -14.75 -9.55
C ASP A 51 -1.38 -15.88 -9.35
N THR A 52 -1.13 -16.73 -8.35
CA THR A 52 -2.03 -17.83 -7.97
C THR A 52 -3.40 -17.30 -7.54
N GLU A 53 -3.44 -16.30 -6.66
CA GLU A 53 -4.69 -15.73 -6.17
C GLU A 53 -5.47 -14.98 -7.26
N ILE A 54 -4.78 -14.26 -8.15
CA ILE A 54 -5.41 -13.57 -9.28
C ILE A 54 -6.06 -14.59 -10.21
N GLY A 55 -5.35 -15.65 -10.58
CA GLY A 55 -5.90 -16.74 -11.39
C GLY A 55 -7.15 -17.35 -10.76
N ARG A 56 -7.07 -17.68 -9.45
CA ARG A 56 -8.21 -18.21 -8.69
C ARG A 56 -9.42 -17.25 -8.72
N ARG A 57 -9.20 -15.95 -8.58
CA ARG A 57 -10.28 -14.94 -8.61
C ARG A 57 -10.90 -14.78 -9.99
N ILE A 58 -10.11 -14.87 -11.05
CA ILE A 58 -10.63 -14.86 -12.43
C ILE A 58 -11.53 -16.07 -12.62
N ASP A 59 -11.07 -17.27 -12.25
CA ASP A 59 -11.85 -18.50 -12.38
C ASP A 59 -13.15 -18.45 -11.55
N ASP A 60 -13.10 -17.90 -10.34
CA ASP A 60 -14.29 -17.71 -9.50
C ASP A 60 -15.35 -16.82 -10.18
N ILE A 61 -14.90 -15.76 -10.87
CA ILE A 61 -15.76 -14.84 -11.61
C ILE A 61 -16.33 -15.53 -12.86
N ASP A 62 -15.47 -16.11 -13.68
CA ASP A 62 -15.84 -16.71 -14.97
C ASP A 62 -16.77 -17.92 -14.79
N SER A 63 -16.58 -18.68 -13.73
CA SER A 63 -17.45 -19.80 -13.37
C SER A 63 -18.74 -19.39 -12.65
N GLY A 64 -18.88 -18.11 -12.25
CA GLY A 64 -20.02 -17.61 -11.50
C GLY A 64 -20.09 -18.10 -10.04
N ARG A 65 -18.98 -18.61 -9.48
CA ARG A 65 -18.89 -19.02 -8.06
C ARG A 65 -19.05 -17.84 -7.11
N VAL A 66 -18.73 -16.62 -7.56
CA VAL A 66 -18.85 -15.40 -6.77
C VAL A 66 -19.87 -14.44 -7.36
N LYS A 67 -20.58 -13.73 -6.48
CA LYS A 67 -21.45 -12.63 -6.87
C LYS A 67 -20.63 -11.37 -7.08
N THR A 68 -20.57 -10.89 -8.31
CA THR A 68 -19.91 -9.62 -8.64
C THR A 68 -20.82 -8.44 -8.34
N VAL A 69 -20.22 -7.25 -8.19
CA VAL A 69 -20.92 -5.97 -8.10
C VAL A 69 -20.57 -5.11 -9.32
N PRO A 70 -21.44 -4.18 -9.74
CA PRO A 70 -21.12 -3.25 -10.81
C PRO A 70 -19.86 -2.42 -10.48
N SER A 71 -19.02 -2.17 -11.47
CA SER A 71 -17.78 -1.40 -11.29
C SER A 71 -18.03 0.02 -10.77
N SER A 72 -19.16 0.64 -11.14
CA SER A 72 -19.60 1.95 -10.64
C SER A 72 -19.77 1.97 -9.11
N GLU A 73 -20.22 0.87 -8.53
CA GLU A 73 -20.37 0.73 -7.08
C GLU A 73 -19.01 0.66 -6.39
N VAL A 74 -18.05 -0.09 -6.97
CA VAL A 74 -16.68 -0.17 -6.46
C VAL A 74 -16.05 1.22 -6.42
N TRP A 75 -16.10 1.97 -7.54
CA TRP A 75 -15.54 3.32 -7.60
C TRP A 75 -16.17 4.28 -6.60
N LYS A 76 -17.48 4.17 -6.36
CA LYS A 76 -18.15 4.97 -5.32
C LYS A 76 -17.59 4.68 -3.93
N ARG A 77 -17.26 3.42 -3.61
CA ARG A 77 -16.73 3.01 -2.31
C ARG A 77 -15.28 3.49 -2.09
N ILE A 78 -14.45 3.48 -3.13
CA ILE A 78 -13.02 3.81 -3.03
C ILE A 78 -12.67 5.26 -3.36
N GLY A 79 -13.65 6.16 -3.36
CA GLY A 79 -13.43 7.62 -3.49
C GLY A 79 -13.33 8.14 -4.92
N GLY A 80 -13.80 7.38 -5.91
CA GLY A 80 -13.88 7.79 -7.32
C GLY A 80 -12.98 6.97 -8.25
N LYS A 81 -13.21 7.09 -9.56
CA LYS A 81 -12.36 6.45 -10.58
C LYS A 81 -11.04 7.24 -10.67
N PRO A 82 -9.86 6.58 -10.62
CA PRO A 82 -8.59 7.23 -10.86
C PRO A 82 -8.62 7.97 -12.20
N SER A 83 -8.30 9.26 -12.17
CA SER A 83 -8.18 10.09 -13.37
C SER A 83 -6.95 9.62 -14.15
N GLY A 84 -7.11 8.67 -15.07
CA GLY A 84 -5.99 8.18 -15.90
C GLY A 84 -6.16 6.83 -16.59
N ARG A 85 -7.25 6.09 -16.38
CA ARG A 85 -7.50 4.83 -17.13
C ARG A 85 -8.89 4.89 -17.78
N THR A 86 -8.92 5.20 -19.08
CA THR A 86 -10.10 4.96 -19.94
C THR A 86 -10.26 3.47 -20.14
#